data_AF-A0A803QL95-F1
#
_entry.id   AF-A0A803QL95-F1
#
_cell.length_a   1.000
_cell.length_b   1.000
_cell.length_c   1.000
_cell.angle_alpha   90.00
_cell.angle_beta   90.00
_cell.angle_gamma   90.00
#
_symmetry.space_group_name_H-M   'P 1'
#
loop_
_entity.id
_entity.type
_entity.pdbx_description
1 polymer ?
#
loop_
_entity_poly.entity_id
_entity_poly.type
_entity_poly.pdbx_seq_one_letter_code
_entity_poly.pdbx_strand_id
1 'polypeptide(L)'
;MFDGVTRSLRGVSHYCKEQDIMRYKLVRHTPQQNGVDERMNMTLLNKARCMLLSVGLSKGFQGEAVITDAYLINRCPSSAINLKTPDEVWSGKPPDLTNLRVFGCAVYAHQSIKKLEPRAIKGVFLGYPKGVRGYRIRLRDQGG
;
A
#
# COMPACT_ATOMS: atom_id res chain seq x y z
N MET A 1 -5.13 -3.33 -33.82
CA MET A 1 -5.91 -4.42 -33.22
C MET A 1 -6.00 -4.21 -31.70
N PHE A 2 -6.78 -3.21 -31.26
CA PHE A 2 -7.05 -2.93 -29.84
C PHE A 2 -8.49 -2.44 -29.67
N ASP A 3 -9.46 -3.19 -30.19
CA ASP A 3 -10.89 -2.93 -29.96
C ASP A 3 -11.41 -3.82 -28.82
N GLY A 4 -11.05 -3.49 -27.58
CA GLY A 4 -11.46 -4.29 -26.41
C GLY A 4 -11.73 -3.54 -25.11
N VAL A 5 -11.44 -2.24 -24.98
CA VAL A 5 -11.45 -1.56 -23.67
C VAL A 5 -12.66 -0.63 -23.45
N THR A 6 -13.58 -0.49 -24.40
CA THR A 6 -14.78 0.37 -24.26
C THR A 6 -15.91 -0.22 -23.41
N ARG A 7 -15.69 -1.35 -22.73
CA ARG A 7 -16.73 -2.05 -21.94
C ARG A 7 -16.50 -1.91 -20.42
N SER A 8 -16.63 -0.69 -19.87
CA SER A 8 -16.87 -0.44 -18.42
C SER A 8 -17.09 1.04 -18.02
N LEU A 9 -16.74 2.02 -18.86
CA LEU A 9 -16.70 3.43 -18.43
C LEU A 9 -18.06 4.09 -18.06
N ARG A 10 -19.20 3.47 -18.38
CA ARG A 10 -20.54 4.03 -18.08
C ARG A 10 -20.82 4.08 -16.58
N GLY A 11 -20.50 3.00 -15.83
CA GLY A 11 -20.76 2.94 -14.39
C GLY A 11 -19.96 3.97 -13.61
N VAL A 12 -18.69 4.16 -13.95
CA VAL A 12 -17.83 5.16 -13.30
C VAL A 12 -18.27 6.58 -13.62
N SER A 13 -18.68 6.84 -14.88
CA SER A 13 -19.17 8.18 -15.27
C SER A 13 -20.47 8.53 -14.56
N HIS A 14 -21.35 7.56 -14.36
CA HIS A 14 -22.60 7.72 -13.64
C HIS A 14 -22.34 8.02 -12.15
N TYR A 15 -21.52 7.20 -11.48
CA TYR A 15 -21.14 7.42 -10.09
C TYR A 15 -20.49 8.79 -9.85
N CYS A 16 -19.55 9.20 -10.71
CA CYS A 16 -18.95 10.54 -10.61
C CYS A 16 -20.00 11.64 -10.69
N LYS A 17 -21.01 11.51 -11.56
CA LYS A 17 -22.09 12.49 -11.68
C LYS A 17 -22.99 12.49 -10.44
N GLU A 18 -23.29 11.33 -9.87
CA GLU A 18 -24.10 11.21 -8.64
C GLU A 18 -23.39 11.79 -7.41
N GLN A 19 -22.06 11.68 -7.35
CA GLN A 19 -21.25 12.21 -6.25
C GLN A 19 -20.74 13.65 -6.50
N ASP A 20 -21.23 14.31 -7.55
CA ASP A 20 -20.79 15.66 -7.97
C ASP A 20 -19.27 15.78 -8.20
N ILE A 21 -18.64 14.69 -8.68
CA ILE A 21 -17.22 14.62 -9.00
C ILE A 21 -17.00 14.99 -10.47
N MET A 22 -16.38 16.15 -10.68
CA MET A 22 -15.98 16.59 -12.02
C MET A 22 -14.81 15.76 -12.55
N ARG A 23 -15.04 15.03 -13.65
CA ARG A 23 -14.02 14.19 -14.29
C ARG A 23 -13.50 14.82 -15.57
N TYR A 24 -12.25 15.28 -15.54
CA TYR A 24 -11.52 15.66 -16.74
C TYR A 24 -10.95 14.41 -17.42
N LYS A 25 -11.21 14.24 -18.72
CA LYS A 25 -10.64 13.15 -19.52
C LYS A 25 -9.40 13.68 -20.24
N LEU A 26 -8.31 12.91 -20.16
CA LEU A 26 -7.08 13.21 -20.89
C LEU A 26 -7.34 13.17 -22.41
N VAL A 27 -6.65 14.02 -23.16
CA VAL A 27 -6.72 14.02 -24.62
C VAL A 27 -6.02 12.77 -25.14
N ARG A 28 -6.66 12.06 -26.08
CA ARG A 28 -6.04 10.87 -26.69
C ARG A 28 -4.68 11.24 -27.29
N HIS A 29 -3.68 10.38 -27.09
CA HIS A 29 -2.29 10.56 -27.56
C HIS A 29 -1.48 11.69 -26.89
N THR A 30 -1.84 12.12 -25.68
CA THR A 30 -1.02 13.06 -24.87
C THR A 30 -0.44 12.39 -23.61
N PRO A 31 0.54 11.47 -23.75
CA PRO A 31 1.13 10.75 -22.61
C PRO A 31 1.77 11.68 -21.55
N GLN A 32 2.16 12.90 -21.95
CA GLN A 32 2.74 13.91 -21.06
C GLN A 32 1.79 14.27 -19.90
N GLN A 33 0.47 14.21 -20.12
CA GLN A 33 -0.51 14.51 -19.06
C GLN A 33 -0.59 13.42 -17.99
N ASN A 34 -0.20 12.18 -18.30
CA ASN A 34 -0.23 11.04 -17.38
C ASN A 34 1.14 10.74 -16.74
N GLY A 35 2.17 11.51 -17.10
CA GLY A 35 3.55 11.19 -16.74
C GLY A 35 3.82 11.21 -15.23
N VAL A 36 3.09 12.01 -14.45
CA VAL A 36 3.22 12.04 -12.99
C VAL A 36 2.71 10.74 -12.37
N ASP A 37 1.51 10.32 -12.78
CA ASP A 37 0.85 9.11 -12.29
C ASP A 37 1.63 7.86 -12.69
N GLU A 38 2.12 7.80 -13.93
CA GLU A 38 2.94 6.68 -14.43
C GLU A 38 4.25 6.54 -13.64
N ARG A 39 4.95 7.65 -13.38
CA ARG A 39 6.18 7.64 -12.58
C ARG A 39 5.93 7.19 -11.14
N MET A 40 4.84 7.64 -10.53
CA MET A 40 4.48 7.22 -9.17
C MET A 40 4.13 5.72 -9.13
N ASN A 41 3.35 5.23 -10.08
CA ASN A 41 3.02 3.81 -10.19
C ASN A 41 4.27 2.94 -10.36
N MET A 42 5.21 3.36 -11.21
CA MET A 42 6.50 2.66 -11.34
C MET A 42 7.31 2.68 -10.04
N THR A 43 7.34 3.82 -9.34
CA THR A 43 8.05 3.96 -8.06
C THR A 43 7.50 2.98 -7.03
N LEU A 44 6.17 2.93 -6.90
CA LEU A 44 5.46 2.02 -5.99
C LEU A 44 5.79 0.55 -6.27
N LEU A 45 5.70 0.15 -7.55
CA LEU A 45 5.96 -1.23 -7.95
C LEU A 45 7.42 -1.63 -7.77
N ASN A 46 8.36 -0.73 -8.06
CA ASN A 46 9.78 -1.00 -7.89
C ASN A 46 10.15 -1.20 -6.42
N LYS A 47 9.69 -0.32 -5.53
CA LYS A 47 9.95 -0.44 -4.09
C LYS A 47 9.26 -1.68 -3.50
N ALA A 48 8.00 -1.94 -3.86
CA ALA A 48 7.31 -3.16 -3.44
C ALA A 48 8.06 -4.43 -3.87
N ARG A 49 8.61 -4.45 -5.10
CA ARG A 49 9.47 -5.56 -5.57
C ARG A 49 10.73 -5.68 -4.70
N CYS A 50 11.42 -4.58 -4.40
CA CYS A 50 12.59 -4.59 -3.53
C CYS A 50 12.26 -5.12 -2.12
N MET A 51 11.13 -4.71 -1.54
CA MET A 51 10.68 -5.20 -0.23
C MET A 51 10.48 -6.72 -0.24
N LEU A 52 9.79 -7.27 -1.24
CA LEU A 52 9.58 -8.71 -1.36
C LEU A 52 10.90 -9.49 -1.51
N LEU A 53 11.80 -8.99 -2.36
CA LEU A 53 13.11 -9.61 -2.60
C LEU A 53 13.97 -9.60 -1.33
N SER A 54 13.96 -8.50 -0.58
CA SER A 54 14.76 -8.38 0.65
C SER A 54 14.37 -9.37 1.76
N VAL A 55 13.11 -9.81 1.78
CA VAL A 55 12.55 -10.72 2.80
C VAL A 55 12.44 -12.15 2.27
N GLY A 56 12.59 -12.36 0.96
CA GLY A 56 12.37 -13.66 0.32
C GLY A 56 10.90 -14.09 0.26
N LEU A 57 9.97 -13.12 0.20
CA LEU A 57 8.53 -13.41 0.07
C LEU A 57 8.13 -13.61 -1.40
N SER A 58 7.17 -14.50 -1.63
CA SER A 58 6.66 -14.78 -2.98
C SER A 58 5.86 -13.60 -3.55
N LYS A 59 5.67 -13.61 -4.87
CA LYS A 59 4.86 -12.63 -5.60
C LYS A 59 3.40 -12.55 -5.09
N GLY A 60 2.91 -13.57 -4.38
CA GLY A 60 1.58 -13.57 -3.78
C GLY A 60 1.34 -12.42 -2.80
N PHE A 61 2.40 -11.85 -2.20
CA PHE A 61 2.33 -10.75 -1.24
C PHE A 61 2.53 -9.37 -1.88
N GLN A 62 2.39 -9.25 -3.20
CA GLN A 62 2.55 -7.98 -3.90
C GLN A 62 1.55 -6.91 -3.45
N GLY A 63 0.30 -7.28 -3.17
CA GLY A 63 -0.70 -6.33 -2.69
C GLY A 63 -0.28 -5.70 -1.37
N GLU A 64 0.14 -6.53 -0.41
CA GLU A 64 0.65 -6.11 0.89
C GLU A 64 1.90 -5.23 0.79
N ALA A 65 2.83 -5.61 -0.08
CA ALA A 65 4.05 -4.83 -0.31
C ALA A 65 3.74 -3.45 -0.92
N VAL A 66 2.84 -3.38 -1.92
CA VAL A 66 2.44 -2.11 -2.55
C VAL A 66 1.69 -1.21 -1.56
N ILE A 67 0.78 -1.76 -0.76
CA ILE A 67 0.06 -0.99 0.27
C ILE A 67 1.03 -0.46 1.31
N THR A 68 1.99 -1.28 1.74
CA THR A 68 3.03 -0.86 2.69
C THR A 68 3.91 0.23 2.09
N ASP A 69 4.32 0.10 0.84
CA ASP A 69 5.15 1.11 0.19
C ASP A 69 4.41 2.44 0.02
N ALA A 70 3.14 2.41 -0.38
CA ALA A 70 2.30 3.61 -0.42
C ALA A 70 2.18 4.27 0.96
N TYR A 71 2.00 3.47 2.02
CA TYR A 71 1.96 3.96 3.39
C TYR A 71 3.26 4.66 3.80
N LEU A 72 4.41 4.09 3.42
CA LEU A 72 5.73 4.66 3.69
C LEU A 72 5.98 5.93 2.86
N ILE A 73 5.72 5.92 1.56
CA ILE A 73 5.90 7.09 0.68
C ILE A 73 5.11 8.29 1.20
N ASN A 74 3.87 8.08 1.65
CA ASN A 74 3.05 9.16 2.19
C ASN A 74 3.61 9.74 3.50
N ARG A 75 4.49 9.01 4.21
CA ARG A 75 5.13 9.40 5.47
C ARG A 75 6.62 9.73 5.33
N CYS A 76 7.16 9.62 4.12
CA CYS A 76 8.53 10.00 3.82
C CYS A 76 8.58 11.50 3.48
N PRO A 77 9.58 12.23 3.97
CA PRO A 77 9.80 13.60 3.55
C PRO A 77 10.13 13.64 2.06
N SER A 78 9.62 14.65 1.36
CA SER A 78 9.87 14.83 -0.07
C SER A 78 10.39 16.23 -0.36
N SER A 79 11.46 16.31 -1.14
CA SER A 79 12.06 17.59 -1.56
C SER A 79 11.10 18.44 -2.38
N ALA A 80 10.17 17.81 -3.12
CA ALA A 80 9.15 18.50 -3.90
C ALA A 80 8.15 19.31 -3.05
N ILE A 81 8.06 19.03 -1.75
CA ILE A 81 7.14 19.68 -0.81
C ILE A 81 7.88 20.22 0.42
N ASN A 82 9.05 20.82 0.20
CA ASN A 82 9.85 21.47 1.24
C ASN A 82 10.19 20.54 2.41
N LEU A 83 10.54 19.28 2.12
CA LEU A 83 10.87 18.23 3.09
C LEU A 83 9.73 17.86 4.05
N LYS A 84 8.49 18.30 3.77
CA LYS A 84 7.29 17.77 4.43
C LYS A 84 6.94 16.39 3.90
N THR A 85 6.07 15.70 4.62
CA THR A 85 5.50 14.43 4.15
C THR A 85 4.16 14.66 3.43
N PRO A 86 3.80 13.86 2.42
CA PRO A 86 2.48 13.98 1.77
C PRO A 86 1.30 13.87 2.75
N ASP A 87 1.39 12.99 3.76
CA ASP A 87 0.40 12.82 4.82
C ASP A 87 0.26 14.09 5.67
N GLU A 88 1.36 14.79 5.96
CA GLU A 88 1.35 16.07 6.66
C GLU A 88 0.72 17.18 5.82
N VAL A 89 1.07 17.27 4.54
CA VAL A 89 0.46 18.26 3.64
C VAL A 89 -1.04 18.03 3.49
N TRP A 90 -1.47 16.77 3.44
CA TRP A 90 -2.88 16.41 3.30
C TRP A 90 -3.69 16.58 4.59
N SER A 91 -3.15 16.14 5.73
CA SER A 91 -3.88 16.14 7.01
C SER A 91 -3.67 17.41 7.85
N GLY A 92 -2.67 18.22 7.51
CA GLY A 92 -2.24 19.38 8.28
C GLY A 92 -1.48 19.03 9.58
N LYS A 93 -1.18 17.76 9.82
CA LYS A 93 -0.50 17.28 11.04
C LYS A 93 0.66 16.35 10.68
N PRO A 94 1.80 16.40 11.40
CA PRO A 94 2.89 15.48 11.15
C PRO A 94 2.44 14.02 11.35
N PRO A 95 2.90 13.08 10.52
CA PRO A 95 2.50 11.68 10.64
C PRO A 95 3.02 11.07 11.95
N ASP A 96 2.19 10.27 12.60
CA ASP A 96 2.63 9.43 13.71
C ASP A 96 3.46 8.25 13.20
N LEU A 97 4.71 8.19 13.62
CA LEU A 97 5.68 7.15 13.23
C LEU A 97 5.91 6.10 14.33
N THR A 98 5.24 6.21 15.49
CA THR A 98 5.44 5.28 16.62
C THR A 98 5.13 3.83 16.25
N ASN A 99 4.17 3.64 15.35
CA ASN A 99 3.72 2.32 14.91
C ASN A 99 4.48 1.80 13.68
N LEU A 100 5.51 2.50 13.20
CA LEU A 100 6.26 2.11 12.01
C LEU A 100 7.09 0.84 12.26
N ARG A 101 6.95 -0.14 11.37
CA ARG A 101 7.69 -1.41 11.37
C ARG A 101 8.26 -1.69 9.99
N VAL A 102 9.43 -2.35 9.97
CA VAL A 102 10.11 -2.78 8.76
C VAL A 102 9.33 -3.93 8.13
N PHE A 103 8.96 -3.79 6.85
CA PHE A 103 8.30 -4.86 6.09
C PHE A 103 9.10 -6.16 6.18
N GLY A 104 8.42 -7.26 6.49
CA GLY A 104 9.05 -8.57 6.61
C GLY A 104 9.74 -8.88 7.93
N CYS A 105 9.74 -7.95 8.90
CA CYS A 105 10.33 -8.23 10.21
C CYS A 105 9.59 -9.40 10.92
N ALA A 106 10.32 -10.10 11.79
CA ALA A 106 9.73 -11.13 12.62
C ALA A 106 8.77 -10.50 13.64
N VAL A 107 7.58 -11.06 13.75
CA VAL A 107 6.55 -10.63 14.72
C VAL A 107 6.14 -11.83 15.56
N TYR A 108 5.81 -11.60 16.83
CA TYR A 108 5.28 -12.61 17.72
C TYR A 108 3.86 -12.20 18.11
N ALA A 109 2.87 -12.90 17.56
CA ALA A 109 1.46 -12.65 17.87
C ALA A 109 1.08 -13.44 19.12
N HIS A 110 0.48 -12.77 20.11
CA HIS A 110 -0.01 -13.44 21.31
C HIS A 110 -1.15 -14.40 20.95
N GLN A 111 -1.08 -15.62 21.47
CA GLN A 111 -2.14 -16.60 21.33
C GLN A 111 -2.68 -16.96 22.72
N SER A 112 -3.98 -16.73 22.93
CA SER A 112 -4.66 -17.09 24.17
C SER A 112 -5.09 -18.56 24.13
N ILE A 113 -4.15 -19.49 24.33
CA ILE A 113 -4.46 -20.91 24.53
C ILE A 113 -4.41 -21.24 26.03
N LYS A 114 -5.31 -22.14 26.48
CA LYS A 114 -5.33 -22.68 27.85
C LYS A 114 -4.05 -23.47 28.16
N LYS A 115 -3.77 -23.63 29.46
CA LYS A 115 -2.59 -24.22 30.13
C LYS A 115 -1.63 -25.06 29.24
N LEU A 116 -0.33 -24.68 29.31
CA LEU A 116 0.91 -25.34 28.82
C LEU A 116 1.33 -25.18 27.34
N GLU A 117 0.54 -24.53 26.49
CA GLU A 117 0.93 -24.26 25.09
C GLU A 117 1.79 -22.97 24.93
N PRO A 118 2.61 -22.85 23.86
CA PRO A 118 3.35 -21.65 23.53
C PRO A 118 2.42 -20.42 23.40
N ARG A 119 2.71 -19.36 24.16
CA ARG A 119 1.86 -18.15 24.23
C ARG A 119 2.03 -17.18 23.05
N ALA A 120 2.88 -17.52 22.09
CA ALA A 120 3.20 -16.65 20.97
C ALA A 120 3.47 -17.44 19.68
N ILE A 121 2.85 -17.01 18.59
CA ILE A 121 3.11 -17.55 17.25
C ILE A 121 4.05 -16.60 16.50
N LYS A 122 5.13 -17.15 15.96
CA LYS A 122 6.07 -16.41 15.11
C LYS A 122 5.43 -16.17 13.75
N GLY A 123 5.54 -14.94 13.27
CA GLY A 123 5.04 -14.51 11.98
C GLY A 123 5.95 -13.48 11.31
N VAL A 124 5.48 -12.97 10.20
CA VAL A 124 6.15 -11.98 9.35
C VAL A 124 5.23 -10.77 9.20
N PHE A 125 5.75 -9.58 9.46
CA PHE A 125 5.02 -8.34 9.24
C PHE A 125 4.77 -8.10 7.75
N LEU A 126 3.51 -7.90 7.37
CA LEU A 126 3.09 -7.66 5.99
C LEU A 126 2.56 -6.25 5.74
N GLY A 127 2.44 -5.40 6.75
CA GLY A 127 1.99 -4.02 6.55
C GLY A 127 0.81 -3.60 7.42
N TYR A 128 0.16 -2.53 6.99
CA TYR A 128 -0.84 -1.81 7.77
C TYR A 128 -2.24 -2.04 7.16
N PRO A 129 -3.21 -2.61 7.91
CA PRO A 129 -4.58 -2.78 7.43
C PRO A 129 -5.31 -1.45 7.36
N LYS A 130 -6.20 -1.30 6.36
CA LYS A 130 -7.06 -0.12 6.23
C LYS A 130 -8.11 -0.11 7.35
N GLY A 131 -8.30 1.03 8.00
CA GLY A 131 -9.38 1.26 8.97
C GLY A 131 -9.17 0.66 10.36
N VAL A 132 -8.01 0.05 10.64
CA VAL A 132 -7.70 -0.55 11.94
C VAL A 132 -6.31 -0.10 12.39
N ARG A 133 -6.19 0.28 13.67
CA ARG A 133 -4.88 0.50 14.31
C ARG A 133 -4.28 -0.84 14.69
N GLY A 134 -3.68 -1.51 13.71
CA GLY A 134 -3.09 -2.84 13.89
C GLY A 134 -2.09 -3.17 12.80
N TYR A 135 -1.68 -4.43 12.77
CA TYR A 135 -0.70 -4.95 11.82
C TYR A 135 -1.25 -6.15 11.07
N ARG A 136 -0.99 -6.22 9.77
CA ARG A 136 -1.19 -7.44 8.99
C ARG A 136 0.03 -8.33 9.18
N ILE A 137 -0.20 -9.56 9.61
CA ILE A 137 0.86 -10.52 9.94
C ILE A 137 0.58 -11.81 9.19
N ARG A 138 1.59 -12.38 8.57
CA ARG A 138 1.58 -13.77 8.12
C ARG A 138 2.12 -14.64 9.24
N LEU A 139 1.25 -15.42 9.87
CA LEU A 139 1.69 -16.44 10.82
C LEU A 139 2.44 -17.52 10.05
N ARG A 140 3.58 -17.97 10.59
CA ARG A 140 4.22 -19.20 10.12
C ARG A 140 3.62 -20.32 10.96
N ASP A 141 3.09 -21.36 10.31
CA ASP A 141 2.78 -22.58 11.04
C ASP A 141 4.09 -23.10 11.64
N GLN A 142 4.05 -23.39 12.94
CA GLN A 142 5.07 -24.22 13.57
C GLN A 142 4.67 -25.67 13.32
N GLY A 143 5.05 -26.21 12.16
CA GLY A 143 4.72 -27.61 11.84
C GLY A 143 5.47 -28.15 10.63
N GLY A 144 6.41 -29.06 10.89
CA GLY A 144 6.98 -30.03 9.96
C GLY A 144 8.26 -29.62 9.26
#